data_AF-C0MMX6-F1
#
_entry.id   AF-C0MMX6-F1
#
_cell.length_a   1.000
_cell.length_b   1.000
_cell.length_c   1.000
_cell.angle_alpha   90.00
_cell.angle_beta   90.00
_cell.angle_gamma   90.00
#
_symmetry.space_group_name_H-M   'P 1'
#
loop_
_entity.id
_entity.type
_entity.pdbx_description
1 polymer ?
#
loop_
_entity_poly.entity_id
_entity_poly.type
_entity_poly.pdbx_seq_one_letter_code
_entity_poly.pdbx_strand_id
1 'polypeptide(L)'
;AVQGSGWGWLGYNKIDKRLEVACCPNQDPLEPTTGLVPLFGIDVREHAYYLQYKNVRADYVNAIWKIADWKNIEERYESAQTD
;
A
#
# COMPACT_ATOMS: atom_id res chain seq x y z
N ALA A 1 3.47 8.43 -9.19
CA ALA A 1 4.59 8.13 -8.27
C ALA A 1 4.52 9.10 -7.09
N VAL A 2 4.75 8.63 -5.86
CA VAL A 2 4.70 9.49 -4.66
C VAL A 2 5.92 10.42 -4.64
N GLN A 3 5.67 11.73 -4.72
CA GLN A 3 6.70 12.76 -4.52
C GLN A 3 6.80 13.07 -3.03
N GLY A 4 8.00 12.96 -2.44
CA GLY A 4 8.21 13.15 -1.00
C GLY A 4 7.81 11.94 -0.15
N SER A 5 7.12 12.21 0.97
CA SER A 5 6.67 11.24 1.97
C SER A 5 5.26 10.73 1.69
N GLY A 6 5.01 9.44 1.86
CA GLY A 6 3.68 8.88 1.70
C GLY A 6 3.66 7.36 1.57
N TRP A 7 2.55 6.85 1.05
CA TRP A 7 2.25 5.43 0.92
C TRP A 7 1.77 5.09 -0.49
N GLY A 8 2.18 3.92 -0.99
CA GLY A 8 1.54 3.24 -2.11
C GLY A 8 0.59 2.16 -1.58
N TRP A 9 -0.64 2.11 -2.07
CA TRP A 9 -1.67 1.20 -1.59
C TRP A 9 -2.25 0.36 -2.71
N LEU A 10 -2.50 -0.92 -2.42
CA LEU A 10 -3.53 -1.73 -3.05
C LEU A 10 -4.77 -1.67 -2.16
N GLY A 11 -5.89 -1.25 -2.73
CA GLY A 11 -7.17 -1.21 -2.05
C GLY A 11 -8.28 -1.88 -2.85
N TYR A 12 -9.37 -2.22 -2.16
CA TYR A 12 -10.58 -2.75 -2.78
C TYR A 12 -11.67 -1.68 -2.84
N ASN A 13 -12.22 -1.46 -4.03
CA ASN A 13 -13.37 -0.61 -4.25
C ASN A 13 -14.65 -1.46 -4.09
N LYS A 14 -15.39 -1.25 -3.00
CA LYS A 14 -16.65 -1.96 -2.73
C LYS A 14 -17.77 -1.63 -3.71
N ILE A 15 -17.77 -0.41 -4.27
CA ILE A 15 -18.79 0.06 -5.21
C ILE A 15 -18.59 -0.60 -6.58
N ASP A 16 -17.37 -0.49 -7.11
CA ASP A 16 -17.02 -1.03 -8.43
C ASP A 16 -16.64 -2.52 -8.41
N LYS A 17 -16.53 -3.11 -7.20
CA LYS A 17 -16.12 -4.50 -6.95
C LYS A 17 -14.81 -4.87 -7.65
N ARG A 18 -13.80 -4.00 -7.52
CA ARG A 18 -12.48 -4.19 -8.15
C ARG A 18 -11.34 -3.76 -7.26
N LEU A 19 -10.15 -4.25 -7.60
CA LEU A 19 -8.90 -3.79 -7.00
C LEU A 19 -8.44 -2.48 -7.65
N GLU A 20 -7.93 -1.57 -6.84
CA GLU A 20 -7.40 -0.28 -7.27
C GLU A 20 -6.07 0.04 -6.59
N VAL A 21 -5.19 0.73 -7.31
CA VAL A 21 -3.93 1.24 -6.77
C VAL A 21 -4.08 2.72 -6.49
N ALA A 22 -3.71 3.14 -5.28
CA ALA A 22 -3.76 4.53 -4.87
C ALA A 22 -2.43 4.96 -4.23
N CYS A 23 -2.24 6.27 -4.14
CA CYS A 23 -1.11 6.88 -3.45
C CYS A 23 -1.66 7.87 -2.42
N CYS A 24 -1.23 7.77 -1.17
CA CYS A 24 -1.63 8.68 -0.12
C CYS A 24 -0.41 9.50 0.32
N PRO A 25 -0.46 10.84 0.27
CA PRO A 25 0.64 11.66 0.78
C PRO A 25 0.70 11.57 2.31
N ASN A 26 1.90 11.73 2.87
CA ASN A 26 2.10 11.76 4.32
C ASN A 26 1.46 10.56 5.04
N GLN A 27 0.61 10.79 6.05
CA GLN A 27 -0.07 9.73 6.83
C GLN A 27 -1.56 9.64 6.47
N ASP A 28 -1.96 10.16 5.31
CA ASP A 28 -3.37 10.11 4.93
C ASP A 28 -3.80 8.64 4.83
N PRO A 29 -4.81 8.21 5.61
CA PRO A 29 -5.25 6.83 5.60
C PRO A 29 -6.05 6.53 4.32
N LEU A 30 -5.85 5.36 3.73
CA LEU A 30 -6.47 5.03 2.43
C LEU A 30 -8.00 5.13 2.46
N GLU A 31 -8.65 4.44 3.39
CA GLU A 31 -10.11 4.31 3.41
C GLU A 31 -10.85 5.64 3.67
N PRO A 32 -10.48 6.45 4.68
CA PRO A 32 -11.13 7.74 4.90
C PRO A 32 -10.89 8.76 3.78
N THR A 33 -9.78 8.65 3.04
CA THR A 33 -9.43 9.60 1.97
C THR A 33 -9.97 9.19 0.60
N THR A 34 -10.08 7.89 0.32
CA THR A 34 -10.43 7.37 -1.02
C THR A 34 -11.68 6.49 -1.05
N GLY A 35 -12.14 6.01 0.10
CA GLY A 35 -13.19 4.99 0.21
C GLY A 35 -12.72 3.56 -0.12
N LEU A 36 -11.45 3.36 -0.45
CA LEU A 36 -10.89 2.03 -0.74
C LEU A 36 -10.53 1.29 0.55
N VAL A 37 -10.96 0.03 0.67
CA VAL A 37 -10.56 -0.83 1.78
C VAL A 37 -9.08 -1.20 1.62
N PRO A 38 -8.20 -0.92 2.60
CA PRO A 38 -6.77 -1.18 2.47
C PRO A 38 -6.46 -2.68 2.54
N LEU A 39 -5.79 -3.18 1.51
CA LEU A 39 -5.35 -4.58 1.43
C LEU A 39 -3.84 -4.70 1.66
N PHE A 40 -3.05 -3.86 1.00
CA PHE A 40 -1.60 -3.87 1.11
C PHE A 40 -1.05 -2.45 0.97
N GLY A 41 -0.16 -2.05 1.90
CA GLY A 41 0.43 -0.71 1.94
C GLY A 41 1.95 -0.77 1.96
N ILE A 42 2.59 0.10 1.18
CA ILE A 42 4.04 0.27 1.11
C ILE A 42 4.38 1.69 1.59
N ASP A 43 5.05 1.81 2.74
CA ASP A 43 5.59 3.09 3.23
C ASP A 43 6.81 3.48 2.39
N VAL A 44 6.73 4.60 1.66
CA VAL A 44 7.82 5.10 0.82
C VAL A 44 8.51 6.33 1.41
N ARG A 45 8.36 6.58 2.70
CA ARG A 45 9.17 7.55 3.44
C ARG A 45 10.59 7.06 3.59
N GLU A 46 11.55 7.99 3.59
CA GLU A 46 12.97 7.66 3.69
C GLU A 46 13.28 6.84 4.95
N HIS A 47 12.64 7.13 6.09
CA HIS A 47 12.85 6.36 7.32
C HIS A 47 12.57 4.86 7.16
N ALA A 48 11.73 4.45 6.20
CA ALA A 48 11.33 3.06 6.02
C ALA A 48 12.40 2.21 5.32
N TYR A 49 13.33 2.84 4.59
CA TYR A 49 14.31 2.12 3.76
C TYR A 49 15.73 2.68 3.78
N TYR A 50 15.93 3.93 4.21
CA TYR A 50 17.18 4.65 3.93
C TYR A 50 18.43 4.01 4.56
N LEU A 51 18.31 3.34 5.71
CA LEU A 51 19.47 2.70 6.33
C LEU A 51 20.05 1.58 5.46
N GLN A 52 19.19 0.79 4.81
CA GLN A 52 19.58 -0.37 3.99
C GLN A 52 19.72 -0.02 2.49
N TYR A 53 18.81 0.78 1.96
CA TYR A 53 18.71 1.07 0.52
C TYR A 53 19.17 2.50 0.14
N LYS A 54 19.51 3.33 1.12
CA LYS A 54 19.93 4.74 0.92
C LYS A 54 18.89 5.48 0.05
N ASN A 55 19.35 6.19 -0.98
CA ASN A 55 18.52 6.93 -1.91
C ASN A 55 17.86 6.04 -2.99
N VAL A 56 18.10 4.73 -3.01
CA VAL A 56 17.61 3.81 -4.05
C VAL A 56 16.26 3.21 -3.65
N ARG A 57 15.23 4.06 -3.61
CA ARG A 57 13.85 3.64 -3.28
C ARG A 57 13.34 2.50 -4.17
N ALA A 58 13.75 2.45 -5.44
CA ALA A 58 13.34 1.41 -6.38
C ALA A 58 13.72 0.01 -5.89
N ASP A 59 14.92 -0.15 -5.31
CA ASP A 59 15.39 -1.44 -4.81
C ASP A 59 14.60 -1.91 -3.59
N TYR A 60 14.23 -0.97 -2.70
CA TYR A 60 13.34 -1.25 -1.59
C TYR A 60 11.96 -1.74 -2.05
N VAL A 61 11.35 -1.04 -3.01
CA VAL A 61 10.03 -1.44 -3.57
C VAL A 61 10.12 -2.80 -4.27
N ASN A 62 11.22 -3.08 -4.97
CA ASN A 62 11.45 -4.39 -5.60
C ASN A 62 11.64 -5.51 -4.56
N ALA A 63 12.28 -5.21 -3.42
CA ALA A 63 12.53 -6.19 -2.36
C ALA A 63 11.26 -6.53 -1.56
N ILE A 64 10.34 -5.57 -1.40
CA ILE A 64 9.10 -5.74 -0.62
C ILE A 64 8.28 -6.95 -1.08
N TRP A 65 8.21 -7.21 -2.38
CA TRP A 65 7.43 -8.33 -2.93
C TRP A 65 7.88 -9.70 -2.42
N LYS A 66 9.12 -9.82 -1.94
CA LYS A 66 9.68 -11.06 -1.38
C LYS A 66 9.21 -11.35 0.06
N ILE A 67 8.73 -10.33 0.76
CA ILE A 67 8.33 -10.40 2.17
C ILE A 67 6.85 -10.05 2.38
N ALA A 68 6.11 -9.78 1.31
CA ALA A 68 4.68 -9.50 1.39
C ALA A 68 3.93 -10.71 1.95
N ASP A 69 3.13 -10.49 2.99
CA ASP A 69 2.26 -11.52 3.56
C ASP A 69 0.99 -11.67 2.71
N TRP A 70 1.10 -12.47 1.65
CA TRP A 70 0.00 -12.72 0.72
C TRP A 70 -1.22 -13.36 1.37
N LYS A 71 -1.01 -14.15 2.44
CA LYS A 71 -2.11 -14.75 3.17
C LYS A 71 -2.93 -13.68 3.89
N ASN A 72 -2.27 -12.73 4.56
CA ASN A 72 -2.98 -11.62 5.21
C ASN A 72 -3.69 -10.71 4.19
N ILE A 73 -3.07 -10.48 3.02
CA ILE A 73 -3.67 -9.69 1.94
C ILE A 73 -4.94 -10.37 1.40
N GLU A 74 -4.89 -11.69 1.21
CA GLU A 74 -6.04 -12.50 0.78
C GLU A 74 -7.17 -12.49 1.82
N GLU A 75 -6.86 -12.72 3.10
CA GLU A 75 -7.84 -12.65 4.20
C GLU A 75 -8.56 -11.30 4.25
N ARG A 76 -7.83 -10.19 4.07
CA ARG A 76 -8.40 -8.83 3.99
C ARG A 76 -9.30 -8.67 2.77
N TYR A 77 -8.88 -9.21 1.62
CA TYR A 77 -9.65 -9.12 0.38
C TYR A 77 -10.96 -9.92 0.46
N GLU A 78 -10.94 -11.10 1.06
CA GLU A 78 -12.14 -11.89 1.30
C GLU A 78 -13.11 -11.17 2.24
N SER A 79 -12.62 -10.66 3.38
CA SER A 79 -13.43 -9.87 4.32
C SER A 79 -14.05 -8.64 3.66
N ALA A 80 -13.28 -7.93 2.83
CA ALA A 80 -13.74 -6.73 2.16
C ALA A 80 -14.86 -6.97 1.12
N GLN A 81 -14.99 -8.20 0.61
CA GLN A 81 -16.05 -8.60 -0.32
C GLN A 81 -17.35 -8.98 0.39
N THR A 82 -17.26 -9.44 1.64
CA THR A 82 -18.41 -9.89 2.43
C THR A 82 -19.06 -8.80 3.26
N ASP A 83 -18.34 -7.72 3.54
CA ASP A 83 -18.80 -6.53 4.28
C ASP A 83 -19.59 -5.53 3.42
#